data_AF-A0A1Y0VPT6-F1
#
_entry.id   AF-A0A1Y0VPT6-F1
#
_cell.length_a   1.000
_cell.length_b   1.000
_cell.length_c   1.000
_cell.angle_alpha   90.00
_cell.angle_beta   90.00
_cell.angle_gamma   90.00
#
_symmetry.space_group_name_H-M   'P 1'
#
loop_
_entity.id
_entity.type
_entity.pdbx_description
1 polymer ?
#
loop_
_entity_poly.entity_id
_entity_poly.type
_entity_poly.pdbx_seq_one_letter_code
_entity_poly.pdbx_strand_id
1 'polypeptide(L)' 'MSFIIVDAQSVKSTDLTKNSGYYAGKRISRIKRHMTVDINGLPQAIIVTRANVSDRSGALTMFSLASQI' A
#
# COMPACT_ATOMS: atom_id res chain seq x y z
N MET A 1 -22.42 -1.68 9.27
CA MET A 1 -21.68 -1.78 7.99
C MET A 1 -20.88 -0.49 7.84
N SER A 2 -19.57 -0.52 8.06
CA SER A 2 -18.72 0.66 7.86
C SER A 2 -18.26 0.71 6.41
N PHE A 3 -18.27 1.91 5.82
CA PHE A 3 -17.63 2.16 4.54
C PHE A 3 -16.14 2.40 4.78
N ILE A 4 -15.29 1.84 3.91
CA ILE A 4 -13.84 1.95 3.99
C ILE A 4 -13.33 2.46 2.64
N ILE A 5 -12.45 3.47 2.69
CA ILE A 5 -11.76 4.03 1.53
C ILE A 5 -10.33 3.51 1.54
N VAL A 6 -9.84 3.06 0.38
CA VAL A 6 -8.46 2.59 0.20
C VAL A 6 -7.69 3.60 -0.64
N ASP A 7 -6.51 4.00 -0.17
CA ASP A 7 -5.55 4.77 -0.96
C ASP A 7 -4.21 4.04 -1.07
N ALA A 8 -3.49 4.31 -2.16
CA ALA A 8 -2.18 3.72 -2.43
C ALA A 8 -1.17 4.79 -2.87
N GLN A 9 -0.05 4.87 -2.17
CA GLN A 9 0.99 5.84 -2.46
C GLN A 9 2.35 5.18 -2.69
N SER A 10 3.02 5.58 -3.77
CA SER A 10 4.40 5.18 -4.06
C SER A 10 5.39 6.21 -3.53
N VAL A 11 6.36 5.79 -2.71
CA VAL A 11 7.40 6.63 -2.13
C VAL A 11 8.77 6.15 -2.60
N LYS A 12 9.72 7.07 -2.81
CA LYS A 12 11.10 6.72 -3.19
C LYS A 12 11.76 5.97 -2.03
N SER A 13 12.40 4.84 -2.34
CA SER A 13 13.15 4.06 -1.36
C SER A 13 14.61 4.51 -1.32
N THR A 14 15.28 4.33 -0.19
CA THR A 14 16.74 4.45 -0.08
C THR A 14 17.40 3.12 -0.48
N ASP A 15 18.67 3.15 -0.89
CA ASP A 15 19.40 1.98 -1.41
C ASP A 15 19.54 0.83 -0.40
N LEU A 16 19.31 1.08 0.89
CA LEU A 16 19.32 0.07 1.95
C LEU A 16 18.03 -0.79 2.01
N THR A 17 17.03 -0.49 1.17
CA THR A 17 15.72 -1.17 1.26
C THR A 17 15.72 -2.50 0.51
N LYS A 18 15.89 -3.61 1.25
CA LYS A 18 15.88 -4.99 0.71
C LYS A 18 14.62 -5.36 -0.09
N ASN A 19 13.49 -4.70 0.19
CA ASN A 19 12.18 -5.00 -0.38
C ASN A 19 11.60 -3.84 -1.20
N SER A 20 12.44 -3.18 -2.01
CA SER A 20 12.00 -2.16 -2.95
C SER A 20 11.74 -2.74 -4.34
N GLY A 21 10.79 -2.16 -5.08
CA GLY A 21 10.49 -2.53 -6.46
C GLY A 21 10.90 -1.40 -7.42
N TYR A 22 11.28 -1.75 -8.65
CA TYR A 22 11.63 -0.76 -9.66
C TYR A 22 10.37 -0.24 -10.37
N TYR A 23 10.20 1.09 -10.40
CA TYR A 23 9.10 1.72 -11.12
C TYR A 23 9.61 2.32 -12.43
N ALA A 24 9.33 1.63 -13.55
CA ALA A 24 9.85 2.00 -14.88
C ALA A 24 9.46 3.42 -15.31
N GLY A 25 8.24 3.87 -15.00
CA GLY A 25 7.74 5.20 -15.39
C GLY A 25 8.46 6.39 -14.73
N LYS A 26 9.22 6.16 -13.65
CA LYS A 26 10.04 7.21 -12.99
C LYS A 26 11.51 6.80 -12.80
N ARG A 27 11.89 5.61 -13.27
CA ARG A 27 13.25 5.05 -13.21
C ARG A 27 13.90 5.08 -11.81
N ILE A 28 13.10 4.93 -10.76
CA ILE A 28 13.58 4.96 -9.36
C ILE A 28 13.09 3.74 -8.60
N SER A 29 13.90 3.29 -7.64
CA SER A 29 13.48 2.27 -6.68
C SER A 29 12.47 2.85 -5.68
N ARG A 30 11.37 2.15 -5.47
CA ARG A 30 10.23 2.62 -4.68
C ARG A 30 9.63 1.50 -3.83
N ILE A 31 8.93 1.93 -2.79
CA ILE A 31 7.96 1.11 -2.06
C ILE A 31 6.57 1.72 -2.25
N LYS A 32 5.54 0.89 -2.08
CA LYS A 32 4.14 1.31 -2.11
C LYS A 32 3.49 1.03 -0.77
N ARG A 33 2.80 2.02 -0.22
CA ARG A 33 1.96 1.85 0.97
C ARG A 33 0.50 1.90 0.56
N HIS A 34 -0.29 0.96 1.06
CA HIS A 34 -1.74 0.94 0.92
C HIS A 34 -2.34 1.19 2.31
N MET A 35 -3.31 2.09 2.40
CA MET A 35 -3.94 2.49 3.66
C MET A 35 -5.45 2.45 3.52
N THR A 36 -6.13 1.96 4.57
CA THR A 36 -7.58 2.01 4.71
C THR A 36 -7.96 3.01 5.76
N VAL A 37 -8.97 3.80 5.45
CA VAL A 37 -9.52 4.81 6.35
C VAL A 37 -11.03 4.65 6.34
N ASP A 38 -11.67 4.73 7.51
CA ASP A 38 -13.13 4.74 7.60
C ASP A 38 -13.71 6.12 7.26
N ILE A 39 -15.04 6.22 7.23
CA ILE A 39 -15.76 7.47 6.93
C ILE A 39 -15.52 8.59 7.96
N ASN A 40 -15.03 8.27 9.15
CA ASN A 40 -14.71 9.23 10.20
C ASN A 40 -13.26 9.70 10.10
N GLY A 41 -12.49 9.21 9.11
CA GLY A 41 -11.08 9.54 8.94
C GLY A 41 -10.14 8.70 9.81
N LEU A 42 -10.63 7.63 10.46
CA LEU A 42 -9.80 6.79 11.32
C LEU A 42 -9.04 5.74 10.48
N PRO A 43 -7.71 5.66 10.59
CA PRO A 43 -6.93 4.62 9.92
C PRO A 43 -7.27 3.24 10.50
N GLN A 44 -7.60 2.30 9.62
CA GLN A 44 -7.97 0.94 10.01
C GLN A 44 -6.79 -0.03 9.82
N ALA A 45 -6.03 0.11 8.73
CA ALA A 45 -4.85 -0.69 8.48
C ALA A 45 -3.89 -0.01 7.47
N ILE A 46 -2.62 -0.42 7.51
CA ILE A 46 -1.58 0.00 6.57
C ILE A 46 -0.75 -1.22 6.20
N ILE A 47 -0.53 -1.44 4.90
CA ILE A 47 0.46 -2.42 4.43
C ILE A 47 1.50 -1.75 3.53
N VAL A 48 2.73 -2.24 3.60
CA VAL A 48 3.82 -1.79 2.72
C VAL A 48 4.21 -2.94 1.80
N THR A 49 4.30 -2.63 0.51
CA THR A 49 4.56 -3.57 -0.57
C THR A 49 5.66 -3.02 -1.48
N ARG A 50 6.21 -3.90 -2.32
CA ARG A 50 7.12 -3.49 -3.40
C ARG A 50 6.39 -2.63 -4.42
N ALA A 51 7.09 -1.70 -5.07
CA ALA A 51 6.45 -0.78 -6.02
C ALA A 51 5.89 -1.43 -7.30
N ASN A 52 6.26 -2.67 -7.60
CA ASN A 52 5.69 -3.43 -8.72
C ASN A 52 4.32 -4.04 -8.39
N VAL A 53 3.89 -4.01 -7.12
CA VAL A 53 2.54 -4.42 -6.73
C VAL A 53 1.54 -3.38 -7.23
N SER A 54 0.48 -3.83 -7.92
CA SER A 54 -0.61 -2.96 -8.37
C SER A 54 -1.49 -2.54 -7.20
N ASP A 55 -2.14 -1.39 -7.32
CA ASP A 55 -2.95 -0.84 -6.22
C ASP A 55 -4.14 -1.74 -5.90
N ARG A 56 -4.73 -2.36 -6.92
CA ARG A 56 -5.76 -3.41 -6.75
C ARG A 56 -5.24 -4.63 -5.98
N SER A 57 -4.07 -5.15 -6.34
CA SER A 57 -3.50 -6.32 -5.64
C SER A 57 -3.16 -5.97 -4.20
N GLY A 58 -2.60 -4.78 -3.96
CA GLY A 58 -2.32 -4.29 -2.61
C GLY A 58 -3.60 -4.17 -1.77
N ALA A 59 -4.66 -3.57 -2.32
CA ALA A 59 -5.95 -3.44 -1.65
C ALA A 59 -6.57 -4.81 -1.29
N LEU A 60 -6.51 -5.80 -2.17
CA LEU A 60 -7.01 -7.16 -1.89
C LEU A 60 -6.23 -7.85 -0.77
N THR A 61 -4.90 -7.76 -0.80
CA THR A 61 -4.04 -8.26 0.29
C THR A 61 -4.37 -7.57 1.61
N MET A 62 -4.60 -6.26 1.56
CA MET A 62 -4.98 -5.47 2.73
C MET A 62 -6.31 -5.91 3.33
N PHE A 63 -7.32 -6.06 2.48
CA PHE A 63 -8.64 -6.50 2.91
C PHE A 63 -8.60 -7.88 3.52
N SER A 64 -7.85 -8.82 2.90
CA SER A 64 -7.67 -10.17 3.43
C SER A 64 -6.93 -10.21 4.77
N LEU A 65 -6.04 -9.25 5.05
CA LEU A 65 -5.34 -9.15 6.34
C LEU A 65 -6.22 -8.50 7.41
N ALA A 66 -6.92 -7.42 7.06
CA ALA A 66 -7.77 -6.68 7.98
C ALA A 66 -9.02 -7.46 8.40
N SER A 67 -9.50 -8.41 7.60
CA SER A 67 -10.63 -9.30 7.97
C SER A 67 -10.23 -10.49 8.85
N GLN A 68 -8.95 -10.64 9.19
CA GLN A 68 -8.45 -11.66 10.13
C GLN A 68 -8.21 -11.10 11.54
N ILE A 69 -8.46 -9.81 11.75
CA ILE A 69 -8.34 -9.10 13.03
C ILE A 69 -9.76 -8.81 13.52
#